data_AF-A0A939ZY22-F1
#
_entry.id   AF-A0A939ZY22-F1
#
_cell.length_a   1.000
_cell.length_b   1.000
_cell.length_c   1.000
_cell.angle_alpha   90.00
_cell.angle_beta   90.00
_cell.angle_gamma   90.00
#
_symmetry.space_group_name_H-M   'P 1'
#
loop_
_entity.id
_entity.type
_entity.pdbx_description
1 polymer ?
#
loop_
_entity_poly.entity_id
_entity_poly.type
_entity_poly.pdbx_seq_one_letter_code
_entity_poly.pdbx_strand_id
1 'polypeptide(L)'
;MALSLLSMMEASTMAGCVILLIVGIALVVKGGDWFVDAASWFAEVSGIPTFIIGATIVSVATTLPEVLVSSISAGEGAAGMAIGNAVGSVNCNIALIMAMSLLFMPGILKRRDYVVNIFMLLGVISVLWGLCARGGVVTWWEGLIVIMFFFAFMVENLLSAKRHAKLSALEEKEEEIPAGVQIFTAEEFEQEIQKGFGGKGMITIKRTGEQFEKSTLVKNIILFIVGAAAIVVGAQLMCDNGAEFASLLGVSDDLIGVT
;
A
#
# COMPACT_ATOMS: atom_id res chain seq x y z
N MET A 1 2.73 25.97 46.64
CA MET A 1 1.55 25.06 46.71
C MET A 1 0.68 25.14 45.46
N ALA A 2 0.24 26.33 45.01
CA ALA A 2 -0.49 26.45 43.73
C ALA A 2 0.37 26.08 42.50
N LEU A 3 1.63 26.57 42.44
CA LEU A 3 2.57 26.26 41.35
C LEU A 3 2.92 24.76 41.26
N SER A 4 3.01 24.09 42.42
CA SER A 4 3.31 22.65 42.51
C SER A 4 2.10 21.79 42.16
N LEU A 5 0.88 22.24 42.47
CA LEU A 5 -0.34 21.55 42.06
C LEU A 5 -0.60 21.71 40.56
N LEU A 6 -0.29 22.88 39.99
CA LEU A 6 -0.35 23.11 38.54
C LEU A 6 0.64 22.19 37.80
N SER A 7 1.89 22.14 38.27
CA SER A 7 2.92 21.24 37.73
C SER A 7 2.54 19.75 37.83
N MET A 8 1.88 19.33 38.91
CA MET A 8 1.42 17.95 39.06
C MET A 8 0.20 17.64 38.18
N MET A 9 -0.71 18.60 38.00
CA MET A 9 -1.83 18.47 37.05
C MET A 9 -1.33 18.37 35.61
N GLU A 10 -0.43 19.27 35.19
CA GLU A 10 0.20 19.24 33.86
C GLU A 10 0.94 17.93 33.61
N ALA A 11 1.69 17.41 34.59
CA ALA A 11 2.37 16.12 34.46
C ALA A 11 1.39 14.94 34.32
N SER A 12 0.26 14.97 35.03
CA SER A 12 -0.78 13.93 34.91
C SER A 12 -1.50 13.98 33.56
N THR A 13 -1.75 15.18 33.02
CA THR A 13 -2.31 15.38 31.69
C THR A 13 -1.33 14.92 30.62
N MET A 14 -0.06 15.31 30.69
CA MET A 14 0.98 14.86 29.75
C MET A 14 1.14 13.34 29.76
N ALA A 15 1.16 12.71 30.93
CA ALA A 15 1.23 11.24 31.03
C ALA A 15 -0.01 10.58 30.38
N GLY A 16 -1.19 11.15 30.57
CA GLY A 16 -2.43 10.72 29.90
C GLY A 16 -2.32 10.79 28.38
N CYS A 17 -1.88 11.92 27.83
CA CYS A 17 -1.70 12.11 26.39
C CYS A 17 -0.72 11.09 25.81
N VAL A 18 0.42 10.87 26.45
CA VAL A 18 1.43 9.90 25.98
C VAL A 18 0.88 8.47 25.98
N ILE A 19 0.14 8.08 27.01
CA ILE A 19 -0.48 6.75 27.07
C ILE A 19 -1.50 6.59 25.92
N LEU A 20 -2.37 7.57 25.72
CA LEU A 20 -3.37 7.53 24.66
C LEU A 20 -2.73 7.56 23.26
N LEU A 21 -1.61 8.25 23.09
CA LEU A 21 -0.83 8.24 21.85
C LEU A 21 -0.23 6.86 21.57
N ILE A 22 0.34 6.19 22.58
CA ILE A 22 0.86 4.81 22.45
C ILE A 22 -0.27 3.84 22.10
N VAL A 23 -1.43 3.96 22.77
CA VAL A 23 -2.62 3.15 22.48
C VAL A 23 -3.10 3.39 21.05
N GLY A 24 -3.15 4.65 20.62
CA GLY A 24 -3.52 5.03 19.25
C GLY A 24 -2.60 4.38 18.21
N ILE A 25 -1.28 4.48 18.40
CA ILE A 25 -0.29 3.82 17.53
C ILE A 25 -0.52 2.31 17.49
N ALA A 26 -0.70 1.67 18.65
CA ALA A 26 -0.91 0.23 18.70
C ALA A 26 -2.18 -0.20 17.94
N LEU A 27 -3.27 0.58 18.05
CA LEU A 27 -4.51 0.36 17.31
C LEU A 27 -4.35 0.56 15.81
N VAL A 28 -3.62 1.59 15.37
CA VAL A 28 -3.35 1.83 13.94
C VAL A 28 -2.51 0.70 13.36
N VAL A 29 -1.44 0.28 14.05
CA VAL A 29 -0.57 -0.80 13.58
C VAL A 29 -1.33 -2.12 13.49
N LYS A 30 -2.04 -2.52 14.56
CA LYS A 30 -2.80 -3.78 14.55
C LYS A 30 -4.02 -3.74 13.64
N GLY A 31 -4.70 -2.60 13.58
CA GLY A 31 -5.82 -2.37 12.68
C GLY A 31 -5.38 -2.43 11.22
N GLY A 32 -4.23 -1.84 10.91
CA GLY A 32 -3.55 -1.92 9.61
C GLY A 32 -3.26 -3.36 9.19
N ASP A 33 -2.61 -4.15 10.05
CA ASP A 33 -2.34 -5.58 9.80
C ASP A 33 -3.63 -6.32 9.39
N TRP A 34 -4.67 -6.24 10.24
CA TRP A 34 -5.94 -6.93 10.00
C TRP A 34 -6.66 -6.46 8.73
N PHE A 35 -6.61 -5.16 8.46
CA PHE A 35 -7.24 -4.55 7.31
C PHE A 35 -6.55 -4.96 6.00
N VAL A 36 -5.21 -4.91 5.96
CA VAL A 36 -4.41 -5.29 4.79
C VAL A 36 -4.49 -6.78 4.51
N ASP A 37 -4.44 -7.63 5.54
CA ASP A 37 -4.56 -9.08 5.40
C ASP A 37 -5.93 -9.45 4.83
N ALA A 38 -7.01 -8.87 5.35
CA ALA A 38 -8.35 -9.11 4.86
C ALA A 38 -8.53 -8.60 3.41
N ALA A 39 -8.02 -7.42 3.08
CA ALA A 39 -8.06 -6.86 1.72
C ALA A 39 -7.32 -7.76 0.71
N SER A 40 -6.16 -8.27 1.09
CA SER A 40 -5.36 -9.18 0.25
C SER A 40 -6.08 -10.52 0.06
N TRP A 41 -6.70 -11.05 1.12
CA TRP A 41 -7.52 -12.27 1.03
C TRP A 41 -8.72 -12.10 0.11
N PHE A 42 -9.44 -10.98 0.18
CA PHE A 42 -10.56 -10.72 -0.74
C PHE A 42 -10.11 -10.70 -2.20
N ALA A 43 -8.92 -10.15 -2.50
CA ALA A 43 -8.37 -10.15 -3.83
C ALA A 43 -8.04 -11.57 -4.32
N GLU A 44 -7.44 -12.40 -3.47
CA GLU A 44 -7.12 -13.80 -3.76
C GLU A 44 -8.38 -14.62 -4.09
N VAL A 45 -9.41 -14.53 -3.23
CA VAL A 45 -10.69 -15.22 -3.43
C VAL A 45 -11.46 -14.73 -4.66
N SER A 46 -11.24 -13.48 -5.07
CA SER A 46 -11.81 -12.92 -6.29
C SER A 46 -11.12 -13.42 -7.57
N GLY A 47 -10.12 -14.30 -7.45
CA GLY A 47 -9.36 -14.85 -8.57
C GLY A 47 -8.36 -13.87 -9.18
N ILE A 48 -8.00 -12.82 -8.45
CA ILE A 48 -6.96 -11.88 -8.88
C ILE A 48 -5.60 -12.60 -8.81
N PRO A 49 -4.82 -12.65 -9.89
CA PRO A 49 -3.51 -13.29 -9.89
C PRO A 49 -2.58 -12.76 -8.79
N THR A 50 -1.83 -13.64 -8.13
CA THR A 50 -0.94 -13.31 -7.00
C THR A 50 0.07 -12.21 -7.32
N PHE A 51 0.58 -12.15 -8.56
CA PHE A 51 1.49 -11.08 -8.99
C PHE A 51 0.82 -9.70 -9.01
N ILE A 52 -0.49 -9.63 -9.31
CA ILE A 52 -1.28 -8.39 -9.23
C ILE A 52 -1.54 -8.04 -7.77
N ILE A 53 -1.81 -9.04 -6.92
CA ILE A 53 -2.00 -8.81 -5.48
C ILE A 53 -0.77 -8.12 -4.89
N GLY A 54 0.43 -8.67 -5.11
CA GLY A 54 1.68 -8.08 -4.62
C GLY A 54 2.02 -6.72 -5.25
N ALA A 55 1.81 -6.56 -6.56
CA ALA A 55 2.18 -5.33 -7.26
C ALA A 55 1.24 -4.15 -6.96
N THR A 56 -0.05 -4.42 -6.73
CA THR A 56 -1.06 -3.35 -6.64
C THR A 56 -1.91 -3.42 -5.38
N ILE A 57 -2.48 -4.59 -5.04
CA ILE A 57 -3.45 -4.68 -3.94
C ILE A 57 -2.78 -4.40 -2.61
N VAL A 58 -1.59 -4.98 -2.37
CA VAL A 58 -0.82 -4.73 -1.16
C VAL A 58 -0.48 -3.24 -1.04
N SER A 59 0.01 -2.61 -2.12
CA SER A 59 0.37 -1.18 -2.10
C SER A 59 -0.84 -0.27 -1.85
N VAL A 60 -2.00 -0.57 -2.44
CA VAL A 60 -3.22 0.20 -2.17
C VAL A 60 -3.68 -0.06 -0.74
N ALA A 61 -3.69 -1.31 -0.30
CA ALA A 61 -4.15 -1.70 1.03
C ALA A 61 -3.32 -1.06 2.14
N THR A 62 -2.00 -0.98 1.99
CA THR A 62 -1.12 -0.30 2.96
C THR A 62 -1.32 1.20 3.00
N THR A 63 -1.90 1.81 1.96
CA THR A 63 -2.17 3.27 1.88
C THR A 63 -3.61 3.62 2.25
N LEU A 64 -4.49 2.61 2.38
CA LEU A 64 -5.89 2.82 2.74
C LEU A 64 -6.06 3.43 4.15
N PRO A 65 -5.27 3.05 5.18
CA PRO A 65 -5.33 3.72 6.48
C PRO A 65 -5.15 5.23 6.37
N GLU A 66 -4.17 5.68 5.61
CA GLU A 66 -3.83 7.09 5.40
C GLU A 66 -4.92 7.83 4.64
N VAL A 67 -5.51 7.17 3.63
CA VAL A 67 -6.68 7.71 2.90
C VAL A 67 -7.86 7.89 3.85
N LEU A 68 -8.15 6.90 4.71
CA LEU A 68 -9.24 6.97 5.69
C LEU A 68 -9.03 8.13 6.66
N VAL A 69 -7.85 8.22 7.28
CA VAL A 69 -7.51 9.29 8.23
C VAL A 69 -7.60 10.66 7.56
N SER A 70 -6.96 10.84 6.41
CA SER A 70 -7.00 12.12 5.68
C SER A 70 -8.42 12.53 5.28
N SER A 71 -9.24 11.56 4.86
CA SER A 71 -10.63 11.82 4.46
C SER A 71 -11.50 12.26 5.65
N ILE A 72 -11.31 11.64 6.81
CA ILE A 72 -12.04 11.99 8.04
C ILE A 72 -11.61 13.37 8.50
N SER A 73 -10.30 13.64 8.63
CA SER A 73 -9.79 14.96 9.04
C SER A 73 -10.24 16.08 8.09
N ALA A 74 -10.27 15.81 6.77
CA ALA A 74 -10.81 16.76 5.81
C ALA A 74 -12.32 17.01 6.00
N GLY A 75 -13.09 15.96 6.30
CA GLY A 75 -14.53 16.06 6.59
C GLY A 75 -14.85 16.82 7.89
N GLU A 76 -13.95 16.78 8.86
CA GLU A 76 -14.03 17.53 10.13
C GLU A 76 -13.55 18.99 10.00
N GLY A 77 -13.14 19.42 8.80
CA GLY A 77 -12.64 20.78 8.55
C GLY A 77 -11.16 20.98 8.87
N ALA A 78 -10.46 19.93 9.32
CA ALA A 78 -9.02 19.94 9.59
C ALA A 78 -8.20 19.63 8.33
N ALA A 79 -8.37 20.45 7.28
CA ALA A 79 -7.70 20.26 5.99
C ALA A 79 -6.16 20.29 6.09
N GLY A 80 -5.61 21.09 7.02
CA GLY A 80 -4.18 21.13 7.30
C GLY A 80 -3.62 19.76 7.74
N MET A 81 -4.30 19.11 8.70
CA MET A 81 -3.92 17.76 9.17
C MET A 81 -4.09 16.70 8.07
N ALA A 82 -5.14 16.81 7.26
CA ALA A 82 -5.34 15.89 6.13
C ALA A 82 -4.19 15.98 5.10
N ILE A 83 -3.77 17.20 4.74
CA ILE A 83 -2.64 17.42 3.82
C ILE A 83 -1.33 16.98 4.47
N GLY A 84 -1.13 17.29 5.76
CA GLY A 84 0.02 16.85 6.54
C GLY A 84 0.19 15.34 6.54
N ASN A 85 -0.87 14.60 6.87
CA ASN A 85 -0.87 13.14 6.84
C ASN A 85 -0.55 12.59 5.44
N ALA A 86 -1.13 13.18 4.38
CA ALA A 86 -0.88 12.75 3.01
C ALA A 86 0.59 12.98 2.57
N VAL A 87 1.12 14.19 2.80
CA VAL A 87 2.50 14.56 2.38
C VAL A 87 3.54 13.89 3.28
N GLY A 88 3.31 13.88 4.59
CA GLY A 88 4.17 13.25 5.59
C GLY A 88 4.33 11.75 5.35
N SER A 89 3.24 11.04 5.07
CA SER A 89 3.28 9.60 4.77
C SER A 89 4.09 9.29 3.50
N VAL A 90 3.95 10.09 2.45
CA VAL A 90 4.78 9.92 1.22
C VAL A 90 6.26 10.15 1.53
N ASN A 91 6.58 11.20 2.29
CA ASN A 91 7.96 11.49 2.68
C ASN A 91 8.53 10.39 3.58
N CYS A 92 7.77 9.86 4.53
CA CYS A 92 8.19 8.74 5.38
C CYS A 92 8.46 7.49 4.53
N ASN A 93 7.57 7.15 3.60
CA ASN A 93 7.72 5.98 2.75
C ASN A 93 8.98 6.05 1.86
N ILE A 94 9.24 7.21 1.25
CA ILE A 94 10.38 7.37 0.32
C ILE A 94 11.69 7.67 1.07
N ALA A 95 11.68 8.50 2.10
CA ALA A 95 12.92 8.91 2.77
C ALA A 95 13.31 7.95 3.89
N LEU A 96 12.37 7.50 4.72
CA LEU A 96 12.67 6.66 5.87
C LEU A 96 12.60 5.17 5.51
N ILE A 97 11.43 4.70 5.05
CA ILE A 97 11.23 3.27 4.80
C ILE A 97 12.15 2.78 3.68
N MET A 98 12.16 3.46 2.53
CA MET A 98 13.03 3.06 1.41
C MET A 98 14.52 3.12 1.78
N ALA A 99 14.98 4.14 2.52
CA ALA A 99 16.38 4.23 2.95
C ALA A 99 16.75 3.08 3.90
N MET A 100 15.87 2.75 4.84
CA MET A 100 16.04 1.59 5.72
C MET A 100 16.07 0.29 4.91
N SER A 101 15.16 0.09 3.95
CA SER A 101 15.16 -1.08 3.07
C SER A 101 16.47 -1.21 2.29
N LEU A 102 17.02 -0.11 1.76
CA LEU A 102 18.29 -0.13 1.03
C LEU A 102 19.50 -0.39 1.94
N LEU A 103 19.46 0.08 3.18
CA LEU A 103 20.51 -0.17 4.17
C LEU A 103 20.58 -1.65 4.56
N PHE A 104 19.43 -2.29 4.79
CA PHE A 104 19.37 -3.68 5.27
C PHE A 104 19.26 -4.72 4.16
N MET A 105 18.76 -4.35 2.97
CA MET A 105 18.55 -5.26 1.85
C MET A 105 18.97 -4.60 0.52
N PRO A 106 20.27 -4.43 0.27
CA PRO A 106 20.75 -3.87 -0.99
C PRO A 106 20.37 -4.80 -2.15
N GLY A 107 19.57 -4.29 -3.09
CA GLY A 107 19.09 -5.01 -4.26
C GLY A 107 19.56 -4.40 -5.58
N ILE A 108 19.67 -5.22 -6.63
CA ILE A 108 19.96 -4.74 -7.98
C ILE A 108 18.66 -4.22 -8.60
N LEU A 109 18.57 -2.90 -8.75
CA LEU A 109 17.43 -2.23 -9.38
C LEU A 109 17.70 -2.02 -10.88
N LYS A 110 16.94 -2.70 -11.74
CA LYS A 110 16.95 -2.44 -13.18
C LYS A 110 16.29 -1.09 -13.44
N ARG A 111 17.08 -0.08 -13.82
CA ARG A 111 16.60 1.31 -14.03
C ARG A 111 15.33 1.39 -14.88
N ARG A 112 15.26 0.60 -15.96
CA ARG A 112 14.14 0.58 -16.90
C ARG A 112 12.79 0.36 -16.22
N ASP A 113 12.76 -0.41 -15.13
CA ASP A 113 11.53 -0.85 -14.49
C ASP A 113 10.91 0.27 -13.62
N TYR A 114 11.73 1.26 -13.24
CA TYR A 114 11.32 2.37 -12.36
C TYR A 114 11.26 3.73 -13.05
N VAL A 115 11.90 3.89 -14.22
CA VAL A 115 11.95 5.18 -14.94
C VAL A 115 10.56 5.75 -15.18
N VAL A 116 9.61 4.93 -15.67
CA VAL A 116 8.22 5.38 -15.91
C VAL A 116 7.56 5.82 -14.61
N ASN A 117 7.70 5.03 -13.54
CA ASN A 117 7.12 5.34 -12.23
C ASN A 117 7.67 6.65 -11.65
N ILE A 118 8.98 6.89 -11.80
CA ILE A 118 9.63 8.13 -11.35
C ILE A 118 9.12 9.33 -12.15
N PHE A 119 9.02 9.22 -13.48
CA PHE A 119 8.47 10.30 -14.30
C PHE A 119 7.00 10.59 -13.99
N MET A 120 6.19 9.57 -13.72
CA MET A 120 4.81 9.76 -13.27
C MET A 120 4.75 10.46 -11.91
N LEU A 121 5.58 10.06 -10.95
CA LEU A 121 5.66 10.71 -9.64
C LEU A 121 6.05 12.19 -9.77
N LEU A 122 7.10 12.50 -10.53
CA LEU A 122 7.53 13.88 -10.81
C LEU A 122 6.42 14.66 -11.54
N GLY A 123 5.69 14.01 -12.45
CA GLY A 123 4.52 14.58 -13.12
C GLY A 123 3.44 15.00 -12.12
N VAL A 124 3.04 14.11 -11.20
CA VAL A 124 2.05 14.42 -10.17
C VAL A 124 2.52 15.55 -9.26
N ILE A 125 3.78 15.53 -8.83
CA ILE A 125 4.37 16.61 -8.02
C ILE A 125 4.32 17.94 -8.77
N SER A 126 4.65 17.95 -10.07
CA SER A 126 4.61 19.16 -10.90
C SER A 126 3.18 19.72 -11.04
N VAL A 127 2.19 18.83 -11.18
CA VAL A 127 0.78 19.20 -11.25
C VAL A 127 0.35 19.81 -9.92
N LEU A 128 0.59 19.12 -8.80
CA LEU A 128 0.26 19.63 -7.46
C LEU A 128 0.91 20.99 -7.18
N TRP A 129 2.19 21.15 -7.52
CA TRP A 129 2.90 22.42 -7.38
C TRP A 129 2.24 23.53 -8.21
N GLY A 130 1.90 23.26 -9.47
CA GLY A 130 1.25 24.21 -10.36
C GLY A 130 -0.18 24.59 -9.94
N LEU A 131 -0.90 23.67 -9.28
CA LEU A 131 -2.22 23.91 -8.70
C LEU A 131 -2.11 24.80 -7.46
N CYS A 132 -1.21 24.46 -6.53
CA CYS A 132 -0.99 25.26 -5.32
C CYS A 132 -0.47 26.69 -5.62
N ALA A 133 0.34 26.85 -6.68
CA ALA A 133 0.87 28.15 -7.09
C ALA A 133 -0.20 29.18 -7.52
N ARG A 134 -1.44 28.76 -7.81
CA ARG A 134 -2.52 29.64 -8.28
C ARG A 134 -3.34 30.32 -7.17
N GLY A 135 -3.03 30.07 -5.90
CA GLY A 135 -3.74 30.73 -4.80
C GLY A 135 -3.72 30.00 -3.45
N GLY A 136 -2.94 28.93 -3.31
CA GLY A 136 -2.79 28.20 -2.04
C GLY A 136 -4.02 27.40 -1.60
N VAL A 137 -5.08 27.33 -2.41
CA VAL A 137 -6.31 26.58 -2.12
C VAL A 137 -6.48 25.48 -3.16
N VAL A 138 -6.49 24.22 -2.73
CA VAL A 138 -6.80 23.08 -3.59
C VAL A 138 -8.31 22.82 -3.58
N THR A 139 -8.89 22.79 -4.76
CA THR A 139 -10.32 22.62 -5.00
C THR A 139 -10.66 21.17 -5.40
N TRP A 140 -11.93 20.78 -5.32
CA TRP A 140 -12.32 19.39 -5.56
C TRP A 140 -12.09 18.91 -7.00
N TRP A 141 -12.21 19.79 -8.00
CA TRP A 141 -11.92 19.46 -9.40
C TRP A 141 -10.42 19.28 -9.65
N GLU A 142 -9.57 19.98 -8.89
CA GLU A 142 -8.13 19.75 -8.91
C GLU A 142 -7.78 18.39 -8.30
N GLY A 143 -8.51 17.98 -7.26
CA GLY A 143 -8.47 16.60 -6.74
C GLY A 143 -8.84 15.56 -7.79
N LEU A 144 -9.84 15.81 -8.65
CA LEU A 144 -10.18 14.90 -9.75
C LEU A 144 -9.03 14.73 -10.76
N ILE A 145 -8.27 15.79 -11.04
CA ILE A 145 -7.10 15.71 -11.93
C ILE A 145 -6.07 14.75 -11.32
N VAL A 146 -5.77 14.88 -10.02
CA VAL A 146 -4.82 14.01 -9.32
C VAL A 146 -5.30 12.56 -9.29
N ILE A 147 -6.61 12.34 -9.08
CA ILE A 147 -7.21 11.00 -9.16
C ILE A 147 -7.05 10.38 -10.54
N MET A 148 -7.22 11.15 -11.63
CA MET A 148 -6.97 10.64 -12.98
C MET A 148 -5.52 10.20 -13.17
N PHE A 149 -4.55 10.96 -12.65
CA PHE A 149 -3.14 10.55 -12.65
C PHE A 149 -2.90 9.28 -11.85
N PHE A 150 -3.54 9.13 -10.69
CA PHE A 150 -3.47 7.89 -9.91
C PHE A 150 -3.97 6.67 -10.70
N PHE A 151 -5.12 6.77 -11.38
CA PHE A 151 -5.61 5.68 -12.22
C PHE A 151 -4.69 5.37 -13.41
N ALA A 152 -4.12 6.40 -14.05
CA ALA A 152 -3.14 6.22 -15.11
C ALA A 152 -1.88 5.49 -14.61
N PHE A 153 -1.38 5.88 -13.43
CA PHE A 153 -0.28 5.19 -12.75
C PHE A 153 -0.63 3.73 -12.44
N MET A 154 -1.84 3.47 -11.93
CA MET A 154 -2.27 2.10 -11.62
C MET A 154 -2.31 1.21 -12.85
N VAL A 155 -2.77 1.73 -13.99
CA VAL A 155 -2.79 0.99 -15.26
C VAL A 155 -1.37 0.69 -15.72
N GLU A 156 -0.45 1.67 -15.71
CA GLU A 156 0.95 1.41 -16.09
C GLU A 156 1.63 0.42 -15.15
N ASN A 157 1.42 0.55 -13.83
CA ASN A 157 1.96 -0.38 -12.84
C ASN A 157 1.48 -1.82 -13.12
N LEU A 158 0.19 -2.00 -13.41
CA LEU A 158 -0.39 -3.30 -13.72
C LEU A 158 0.15 -3.89 -15.04
N LEU A 159 0.27 -3.07 -16.07
CA LEU A 159 0.85 -3.47 -17.36
C LEU A 159 2.33 -3.84 -17.19
N SER A 160 3.08 -3.08 -16.39
CA SER A 160 4.47 -3.38 -16.09
C SER A 160 4.62 -4.70 -15.34
N ALA A 161 3.83 -4.92 -14.30
CA ALA A 161 3.82 -6.16 -13.54
C ALA A 161 3.50 -7.38 -14.44
N LYS A 162 2.54 -7.26 -15.36
CA LYS A 162 2.22 -8.32 -16.35
C LYS A 162 3.39 -8.60 -17.30
N ARG A 163 4.11 -7.57 -17.76
CA ARG A 163 5.29 -7.73 -18.62
C ARG A 163 6.41 -8.47 -17.89
N HIS A 164 6.64 -8.14 -16.62
CA HIS A 164 7.63 -8.82 -15.78
C HIS A 164 7.28 -10.29 -15.53
N ALA A 165 6.04 -10.57 -15.12
CA ALA A 165 5.57 -11.94 -14.91
C ALA A 165 5.67 -12.79 -16.18
N LYS A 166 5.33 -12.22 -17.34
CA LYS A 166 5.46 -12.92 -18.63
C LYS A 166 6.92 -13.17 -19.00
N LEU A 167 7.81 -12.21 -18.77
CA LEU A 167 9.22 -12.35 -19.10
C LEU A 167 9.89 -13.43 -18.23
N SER A 168 9.63 -13.43 -16.92
CA SER A 168 10.13 -14.48 -16.02
C SER A 168 9.63 -15.87 -16.41
N ALA A 169 8.37 -16.01 -16.81
CA ALA A 169 7.83 -17.28 -17.30
C ALA A 169 8.44 -17.74 -18.64
N LEU A 170 9.00 -16.84 -19.44
CA LEU A 170 9.73 -17.17 -20.66
C LEU A 170 11.17 -17.59 -20.34
N GLU A 171 11.84 -16.89 -19.42
CA GLU A 171 13.19 -17.21 -18.95
C GLU A 171 13.24 -18.60 -18.27
N GLU A 172 12.28 -18.92 -17.38
CA GLU A 172 12.17 -20.27 -16.77
C GLU A 172 11.99 -21.37 -17.82
N LYS A 173 11.21 -21.08 -18.87
CA LYS A 173 10.95 -22.04 -19.96
C LYS A 173 12.15 -22.25 -20.87
N GLU A 174 13.07 -21.29 -20.92
CA GLU A 174 14.30 -21.34 -21.70
C GLU A 174 15.43 -22.03 -20.92
N GLU A 175 15.48 -21.86 -19.58
CA GLU A 175 16.38 -22.60 -18.68
C GLU A 175 16.00 -24.08 -18.48
N GLU A 176 14.71 -24.43 -18.55
CA GLU A 176 14.24 -25.83 -18.50
C GLU A 176 14.59 -26.67 -19.74
N ILE A 177 15.28 -26.11 -20.74
CA ILE A 177 15.79 -26.85 -21.89
C ILE A 177 17.22 -27.31 -21.55
N PRO A 178 17.44 -28.54 -21.02
CA PRO A 178 18.79 -29.01 -20.77
C PRO A 178 19.59 -29.01 -22.08
N ALA A 179 20.86 -28.63 -21.98
CA ALA A 179 21.80 -28.63 -23.10
C ALA A 179 21.79 -30.02 -23.78
N GLY A 180 21.07 -30.14 -24.89
CA GLY A 180 20.84 -31.40 -25.60
C GLY A 180 19.39 -31.67 -26.03
N VAL A 181 18.40 -30.90 -25.58
CA VAL A 181 17.01 -31.05 -26.04
C VAL A 181 16.81 -30.34 -27.37
N GLN A 182 16.61 -31.13 -28.42
CA GLN A 182 16.21 -30.63 -29.74
C GLN A 182 14.73 -30.23 -29.70
N ILE A 183 14.46 -28.97 -30.03
CA ILE A 183 13.10 -28.47 -30.24
C ILE A 183 12.68 -28.91 -31.65
N PHE A 184 11.76 -29.86 -31.73
CA PHE A 184 11.15 -30.28 -33.00
C PHE A 184 10.09 -29.24 -33.42
N THR A 185 10.12 -28.85 -34.69
CA THR A 185 9.02 -28.12 -35.32
C THR A 185 7.77 -29.00 -35.40
N ALA A 186 6.58 -28.40 -35.57
CA ALA A 186 5.32 -29.14 -35.59
C ALA A 186 5.31 -30.28 -36.65
N GLU A 187 6.00 -30.08 -37.77
CA GLU A 187 6.15 -31.06 -38.85
C GLU A 187 7.08 -32.21 -38.46
N GLU A 188 8.16 -31.94 -37.72
CA GLU A 188 9.09 -32.96 -37.22
C GLU A 188 8.47 -33.78 -36.07
N PHE A 189 7.61 -33.16 -35.25
CA PHE A 189 6.89 -33.83 -34.18
C PHE A 189 5.83 -34.81 -34.70
N GLU A 190 5.13 -34.45 -35.79
CA GLU A 190 4.17 -35.37 -36.46
C GLU A 190 4.86 -36.60 -37.06
N GLN A 191 6.07 -36.45 -37.61
CA GLN A 191 6.88 -37.57 -38.09
C GLN A 191 7.31 -38.52 -36.97
N GLU A 192 7.58 -38.01 -35.77
CA GLU A 192 7.99 -38.81 -34.62
C GLU A 192 6.80 -39.49 -33.91
N ILE A 193 5.59 -38.89 -33.97
CA ILE A 193 4.35 -39.54 -33.53
C ILE A 193 3.99 -40.75 -34.41
N GLN A 194 4.24 -40.69 -35.73
CA GLN A 194 4.03 -41.85 -36.61
C GLN A 194 4.92 -43.05 -36.26
N LYS A 195 6.05 -42.82 -35.56
CA LYS A 195 6.91 -43.90 -35.04
C LYS A 195 6.42 -44.51 -33.72
N GLY A 196 5.32 -44.01 -33.16
CA GLY A 196 4.58 -44.65 -32.07
C GLY A 196 5.13 -44.32 -30.68
N PHE A 197 4.56 -43.30 -30.04
CA PHE A 197 4.79 -43.04 -28.62
C PHE A 197 3.90 -43.95 -27.75
N GLY A 198 4.49 -45.02 -27.22
CA GLY A 198 3.98 -45.73 -26.06
C GLY A 198 4.23 -44.93 -24.79
N GLY A 199 3.31 -44.04 -24.41
CA GLY A 199 3.46 -43.27 -23.17
C GLY A 199 2.24 -42.44 -22.82
N LYS A 200 1.55 -42.79 -21.74
CA LYS A 200 0.41 -42.08 -21.15
C LYS A 200 0.83 -40.66 -20.70
N GLY A 201 0.58 -39.65 -21.51
CA GLY A 201 0.67 -38.24 -21.10
C GLY A 201 -0.67 -37.75 -20.54
N MET A 202 -0.78 -37.64 -19.22
CA MET A 202 -1.96 -37.13 -18.51
C MET A 202 -1.88 -35.59 -18.45
N ILE A 203 -2.74 -34.88 -19.17
CA ILE A 203 -2.86 -33.42 -19.04
C ILE A 203 -3.88 -33.13 -17.93
N THR A 204 -3.40 -32.76 -16.75
CA THR A 204 -4.25 -32.36 -15.62
C THR A 204 -4.50 -30.86 -15.66
N ILE A 205 -5.68 -30.45 -16.16
CA ILE A 205 -6.17 -29.08 -15.99
C ILE A 205 -6.79 -28.99 -14.58
N LYS A 206 -6.11 -28.34 -13.63
CA LYS A 206 -6.71 -28.00 -12.33
C LYS A 206 -7.80 -26.94 -12.55
N ARG A 207 -9.06 -27.37 -12.51
CA ARG A 207 -10.23 -26.47 -12.37
C ARG A 207 -10.13 -25.78 -11.01
N THR A 208 -9.97 -24.46 -11.01
CA THR A 208 -10.15 -23.61 -9.84
C THR A 208 -11.62 -23.66 -9.42
N GLY A 209 -11.88 -24.40 -8.35
CA GLY A 209 -13.19 -24.55 -7.75
C GLY A 209 -13.01 -24.72 -6.25
N GLU A 210 -12.33 -23.78 -5.61
CA GLU A 210 -12.30 -23.74 -4.15
C GLU A 210 -13.70 -23.35 -3.66
N GLN A 211 -14.37 -24.31 -3.00
CA GLN A 211 -15.53 -23.98 -2.19
C GLN A 211 -15.03 -23.31 -0.91
N PHE A 212 -15.23 -22.00 -0.82
CA PHE A 212 -14.84 -21.24 0.37
C PHE A 212 -15.73 -21.57 1.56
N GLU A 213 -15.09 -21.92 2.68
CA GLU A 213 -15.79 -22.11 3.94
C GLU A 213 -16.41 -20.79 4.39
N LYS A 214 -17.73 -20.76 4.62
CA LYS A 214 -18.45 -19.55 5.07
C LYS A 214 -17.83 -18.91 6.32
N SER A 215 -17.22 -19.74 7.19
CA SER A 215 -16.51 -19.31 8.39
C SER A 215 -15.34 -18.38 8.07
N THR A 216 -14.54 -18.71 7.05
CA THR A 216 -13.39 -17.92 6.61
C THR A 216 -13.81 -16.59 6.01
N LEU A 217 -14.89 -16.59 5.22
CA LEU A 217 -15.45 -15.36 4.66
C LEU A 217 -15.92 -14.41 5.76
N VAL A 218 -16.69 -14.91 6.73
CA VAL A 218 -17.18 -14.09 7.85
C VAL A 218 -16.02 -13.56 8.68
N LYS A 219 -14.99 -14.39 8.95
CA LYS A 219 -13.80 -13.97 9.69
C LYS A 219 -13.09 -12.81 9.00
N ASN A 220 -12.86 -12.89 7.69
CA ASN A 220 -12.17 -11.82 6.95
C ASN A 220 -13.00 -10.54 6.83
N ILE A 221 -14.33 -10.65 6.69
CA ILE A 221 -15.22 -9.47 6.76
C ILE A 221 -15.12 -8.79 8.13
N ILE A 222 -15.14 -9.57 9.21
CA ILE A 222 -14.98 -9.03 10.57
C ILE A 222 -13.61 -8.37 10.73
N LEU A 223 -12.53 -9.03 10.30
CA LEU A 223 -11.17 -8.47 10.35
C LEU A 223 -11.06 -7.15 9.58
N PHE A 224 -11.67 -7.07 8.40
CA PHE A 224 -11.70 -5.84 7.61
C PHE A 224 -12.41 -4.71 8.33
N ILE A 225 -13.62 -4.95 8.88
CA ILE A 225 -14.40 -3.92 9.56
C ILE A 225 -13.74 -3.50 10.88
N VAL A 226 -13.29 -4.46 11.69
CA VAL A 226 -12.62 -4.21 12.97
C VAL A 226 -11.27 -3.51 12.74
N GLY A 227 -10.53 -3.92 11.71
CA GLY A 227 -9.29 -3.27 11.31
C GLY A 227 -9.51 -1.81 10.92
N ALA A 228 -10.50 -1.54 10.07
CA ALA A 228 -10.88 -0.17 9.69
C ALA A 228 -11.28 0.67 10.91
N ALA A 229 -12.12 0.13 11.80
CA ALA A 229 -12.53 0.83 13.01
C ALA A 229 -11.34 1.11 13.95
N ALA A 230 -10.43 0.15 14.12
CA ALA A 230 -9.23 0.32 14.93
C ALA A 230 -8.29 1.38 14.36
N ILE A 231 -8.13 1.45 13.03
CA ILE A 231 -7.38 2.52 12.36
C ILE A 231 -8.00 3.89 12.68
N VAL A 232 -9.32 4.02 12.49
CA VAL A 232 -10.02 5.30 12.70
C VAL A 232 -9.91 5.76 14.15
N VAL A 233 -10.24 4.89 15.09
CA VAL A 233 -10.16 5.20 16.53
C VAL A 233 -8.72 5.47 16.94
N GLY A 234 -7.78 4.67 16.46
CA GLY A 234 -6.36 4.84 16.76
C GLY A 234 -5.82 6.17 16.24
N ALA A 235 -6.19 6.55 15.01
CA ALA A 235 -5.77 7.82 14.41
C ALA A 235 -6.37 9.02 15.13
N GLN A 236 -7.65 8.99 15.51
CA GLN A 236 -8.27 10.05 16.31
C GLN A 236 -7.53 10.21 17.65
N LEU A 237 -7.25 9.10 18.35
CA LEU A 237 -6.46 9.14 19.57
C LEU A 237 -5.06 9.73 19.35
N MET A 238 -4.39 9.40 18.24
CA MET A 238 -3.08 9.96 17.92
C MET A 238 -3.15 11.45 17.61
N CYS A 239 -4.11 11.90 16.80
CA CYS A 239 -4.25 13.30 16.42
C CYS A 239 -4.61 14.17 17.62
N ASP A 240 -5.64 13.79 18.38
CA ASP A 240 -6.13 14.59 19.50
C ASP A 240 -5.06 14.71 20.60
N ASN A 241 -4.50 13.57 21.01
CA ASN A 241 -3.53 13.55 22.10
C ASN A 241 -2.13 14.00 21.65
N GLY A 242 -1.78 13.80 20.38
CA GLY A 242 -0.53 14.28 19.80
C GLY A 242 -0.52 15.80 19.69
N ALA A 243 -1.62 16.41 19.24
CA ALA A 243 -1.76 17.86 19.20
C ALA A 243 -1.72 18.48 20.59
N GLU A 244 -2.45 17.90 21.55
CA GLU A 244 -2.44 18.37 22.94
C GLU A 244 -1.04 18.24 23.57
N PHE A 245 -0.37 17.10 23.37
CA PHE A 245 0.98 16.87 23.87
C PHE A 245 1.99 17.87 23.29
N ALA A 246 1.93 18.13 21.98
CA ALA A 246 2.85 19.04 21.33
C ALA A 246 2.57 20.52 21.68
N SER A 247 1.30 20.91 21.88
CA SER A 247 0.93 22.21 22.44
C SER A 247 1.48 22.40 23.86
N LEU A 248 1.42 21.36 24.71
CA LEU A 248 2.00 21.39 26.05
C LEU A 248 3.54 21.55 26.03
N LEU A 249 4.21 21.09 24.96
CA LEU A 249 5.64 21.29 24.74
C LEU A 249 5.99 22.64 24.08
N GLY A 250 4.99 23.47 23.76
CA GLY A 250 5.18 24.77 23.11
C GLY A 250 5.50 24.68 21.61
N VAL A 251 5.16 23.56 20.96
CA VAL A 251 5.28 23.40 19.51
C VAL A 251 4.09 24.12 18.85
N SER A 252 4.35 24.86 17.77
CA SER A 252 3.29 25.54 17.01
C SER A 252 2.38 24.53 16.29
N ASP A 253 1.07 24.79 16.29
CA ASP A 253 0.06 24.00 15.58
C ASP A 253 0.39 23.75 14.10
N ASP A 254 1.02 24.73 13.44
CA ASP A 254 1.48 24.62 12.05
C ASP A 254 2.57 23.54 11.86
N LEU A 255 3.41 23.30 12.86
CA LEU A 255 4.46 22.28 12.80
C LEU A 255 3.86 20.90 13.05
N ILE A 256 2.97 20.78 14.04
CA ILE A 256 2.27 19.54 14.42
C ILE A 256 1.47 19.01 13.23
N GLY A 257 0.79 19.90 12.52
CA GLY A 257 -0.03 19.52 11.37
C GLY A 257 0.77 19.07 10.15
N VAL A 258 2.09 19.27 10.09
CA VAL A 258 2.93 19.01 8.90
C VAL A 258 3.95 17.87 9.11
N THR A 259 4.20 17.48 10.36
CA THR A 259 5.14 16.40 10.74
C THR A 259 4.42 15.15 11.23
#